data_AF-A0A8H6Y5T0-F1
#
_entry.id   AF-A0A8H6Y5T0-F1
#
_cell.length_a   1.000
_cell.length_b   1.000
_cell.length_c   1.000
_cell.angle_alpha   90.00
_cell.angle_beta   90.00
_cell.angle_gamma   90.00
#
_symmetry.space_group_name_H-M   'P 1'
#
loop_
_entity.id
_entity.type
_entity.pdbx_description
1 polymer ?
#
loop_
_entity_poly.entity_id
_entity_poly.type
_entity_poly.pdbx_seq_one_letter_code
_entity_poly.pdbx_strand_id
1 'polypeptide(L)'
;MEELRGDRRFLMPEQSNVQAPTVFLGVCRAWRDIALATPVLWATLYLRIDIIDEDVAEEPGKLEAFIERWLQRAAFRPLRLGFSTQPSEEDGHLDGPFTSSRLCDVIHRYAQRIEYLELDFSRHQMRQLGLDSVEFPLLWRATLEDWYRPNQMIRVLWRSSATLPNFTIYTVY
;
A
#
# COMPACT_ATOMS: atom_id res chain seq x y z
N MET A 1 6.81 -19.36 -44.26
CA MET A 1 7.74 -18.24 -44.46
C MET A 1 7.03 -17.00 -43.93
N GLU A 2 7.18 -16.71 -42.64
CA GLU A 2 8.26 -15.82 -42.13
C GLU A 2 7.98 -14.39 -42.61
N GLU A 3 7.80 -13.38 -41.75
CA GLU A 3 8.64 -13.05 -40.62
C GLU A 3 7.87 -12.48 -39.41
N LEU A 4 8.26 -12.99 -38.25
CA LEU A 4 8.14 -12.36 -36.94
C LEU A 4 9.31 -11.38 -36.77
N ARG A 5 9.04 -10.09 -36.54
CA ARG A 5 9.92 -9.10 -35.87
C ARG A 5 9.12 -7.82 -35.75
N GLY A 6 8.81 -7.25 -34.61
CA GLY A 6 9.24 -7.49 -33.25
C GLY A 6 8.86 -6.22 -32.51
N ASP A 7 7.66 -6.17 -31.95
CA ASP A 7 7.32 -5.18 -30.94
C ASP A 7 6.90 -5.92 -29.68
N ARG A 8 7.86 -6.71 -29.20
CA ARG A 8 7.90 -7.19 -27.83
C ARG A 8 8.25 -5.98 -26.95
N ARG A 9 7.27 -5.10 -26.80
CA ARG A 9 7.16 -4.27 -25.62
C ARG A 9 6.80 -5.18 -24.45
N PHE A 10 7.81 -5.95 -24.01
CA PHE A 10 8.03 -6.22 -22.61
C PHE A 10 8.27 -4.88 -21.92
N LEU A 11 7.23 -4.04 -21.87
CA LEU A 11 7.18 -2.93 -20.95
C LEU A 11 6.86 -3.60 -19.62
N MET A 12 7.92 -3.91 -18.87
CA MET A 12 7.81 -4.08 -17.43
C MET A 12 6.99 -2.88 -16.91
N PRO A 13 5.87 -3.10 -16.23
CA PRO A 13 5.14 -2.00 -15.64
C PRO A 13 5.91 -1.61 -14.38
N GLU A 14 6.83 -0.66 -14.52
CA GLU A 14 7.56 -0.12 -13.38
C GLU A 14 6.65 0.75 -12.49
N GLN A 15 5.38 1.02 -12.85
CA GLN A 15 4.53 1.95 -12.09
C GLN A 15 3.04 1.58 -11.99
N SER A 16 2.71 0.33 -11.68
CA SER A 16 1.48 0.05 -10.91
C SER A 16 1.56 -1.32 -10.24
N ASN A 17 1.95 -1.34 -8.96
CA ASN A 17 2.00 -2.55 -8.15
C ASN A 17 0.62 -3.24 -7.92
N VAL A 18 -0.46 -2.66 -8.43
CA VAL A 18 -1.84 -3.19 -8.34
C VAL A 18 -2.13 -4.27 -9.41
N GLN A 19 -1.24 -4.44 -10.39
CA GLN A 19 -1.49 -5.37 -11.51
C GLN A 19 -1.30 -6.85 -11.15
N ALA A 20 -0.45 -7.17 -10.16
CA ALA A 20 0.14 -8.49 -10.06
C ALA A 20 -0.83 -9.68 -9.83
N PRO A 21 -2.01 -9.55 -9.19
CA PRO A 21 -3.04 -10.59 -9.23
C PRO A 21 -4.24 -10.24 -10.14
N THR A 22 -4.48 -8.96 -10.44
CA THR A 22 -5.66 -8.52 -11.19
C THR A 22 -5.58 -8.87 -12.66
N VAL A 23 -4.36 -8.94 -13.24
CA VAL A 23 -4.13 -9.40 -14.62
C VAL A 23 -4.73 -10.79 -14.86
N PHE A 24 -4.62 -11.71 -13.89
CA PHE A 24 -5.17 -13.07 -14.02
C PHE A 24 -6.70 -13.08 -14.08
N LEU A 25 -7.38 -12.06 -13.55
CA LEU A 25 -8.83 -11.95 -13.63
C LEU A 25 -9.33 -11.63 -15.05
N GLY A 26 -8.45 -11.12 -15.93
CA GLY A 26 -8.77 -10.73 -17.31
C GLY A 26 -8.51 -11.80 -18.38
N VAL A 27 -7.72 -12.85 -18.08
CA VAL A 27 -7.24 -13.81 -19.09
C VAL A 27 -8.35 -14.74 -19.59
N CYS A 28 -8.87 -15.61 -18.73
CA CYS A 28 -10.02 -16.47 -19.01
C CYS A 28 -10.68 -16.90 -17.69
N ARG A 29 -11.83 -17.59 -17.76
CA ARG A 29 -12.57 -18.03 -16.56
C ARG A 29 -11.72 -18.89 -15.63
N ALA A 30 -10.99 -19.87 -16.17
CA ALA A 30 -10.16 -20.77 -15.36
C ALA A 30 -9.06 -20.02 -14.59
N TRP A 31 -8.38 -19.05 -15.23
CA TRP A 31 -7.34 -18.25 -14.57
C TRP A 31 -7.92 -17.33 -13.50
N ARG A 32 -9.09 -16.76 -13.76
CA ARG A 32 -9.82 -15.96 -12.78
C ARG A 32 -10.16 -16.78 -11.55
N ASP A 33 -10.71 -17.98 -11.74
CA ASP A 33 -11.12 -18.86 -10.65
C ASP A 33 -9.91 -19.28 -9.80
N ILE A 34 -8.80 -19.64 -10.46
CA ILE A 34 -7.52 -19.95 -9.77
C ILE A 34 -7.03 -18.74 -8.99
N ALA A 35 -6.99 -17.55 -9.60
CA ALA A 35 -6.48 -16.34 -8.95
C ALA A 35 -7.32 -15.96 -7.72
N LEU A 36 -8.65 -15.98 -7.84
CA LEU A 36 -9.57 -15.71 -6.73
C LEU A 36 -9.45 -16.77 -5.61
N ALA A 37 -9.19 -18.03 -5.96
CA ALA A 37 -9.02 -19.13 -5.00
C ALA A 37 -7.60 -19.24 -4.41
N THR A 38 -6.67 -18.33 -4.76
CA THR A 38 -5.27 -18.39 -4.33
C THR A 38 -4.93 -17.21 -3.42
N PRO A 39 -5.14 -17.31 -2.09
CA PRO A 39 -4.99 -16.18 -1.16
C PRO A 39 -3.62 -15.51 -1.15
N VAL A 40 -2.54 -16.27 -1.42
CA VAL A 40 -1.18 -15.73 -1.41
C VAL A 40 -0.97 -14.63 -2.47
N LEU A 41 -1.72 -14.66 -3.57
CA LEU A 41 -1.67 -13.62 -4.61
C LEU A 41 -2.18 -12.26 -4.13
N TRP A 42 -3.01 -12.26 -3.08
CA TRP A 42 -3.66 -11.06 -2.54
C TRP A 42 -3.01 -10.57 -1.24
N ALA A 43 -2.02 -11.30 -0.73
CA ALA A 43 -1.35 -10.98 0.54
C ALA A 43 -0.48 -9.72 0.48
N THR A 44 -0.17 -9.24 -0.72
CA THR A 44 0.63 -8.05 -0.96
C THR A 44 -0.20 -7.01 -1.70
N LEU A 45 -0.18 -5.77 -1.22
CA LEU A 45 -0.85 -4.64 -1.84
C LEU A 45 0.04 -3.40 -1.70
N TYR A 46 0.48 -2.86 -2.83
CA TYR A 46 1.11 -1.53 -2.86
C TYR A 46 0.29 -0.63 -3.75
N LEU A 47 -0.17 0.48 -3.18
CA LEU A 47 -0.99 1.47 -3.85
C LEU A 47 -0.24 2.79 -3.92
N ARG A 48 -0.11 3.31 -5.13
CA ARG A 48 0.24 4.71 -5.35
C ARG A 48 -1.05 5.45 -5.62
N ILE A 49 -1.46 6.21 -4.63
CA ILE A 49 -2.84 6.63 -4.47
C ILE A 49 -3.19 7.79 -5.41
N ASP A 50 -2.22 8.65 -5.72
CA ASP A 50 -2.34 9.75 -6.70
C ASP A 50 -2.50 9.26 -8.16
N ILE A 51 -2.26 7.99 -8.47
CA ILE A 51 -2.53 7.40 -9.80
C ILE A 51 -3.84 6.61 -9.83
N ILE A 52 -4.53 6.51 -8.70
CA ILE A 52 -5.80 5.82 -8.70
C ILE A 52 -6.77 6.68 -9.50
N ASP A 53 -7.51 6.03 -10.39
CA ASP A 53 -8.50 6.64 -11.29
C ASP A 53 -9.30 7.72 -10.55
N GLU A 54 -9.46 8.89 -11.18
CA GLU A 54 -10.19 10.03 -10.61
C GLU A 54 -11.59 9.58 -10.16
N ASP A 55 -12.24 8.68 -10.90
CA ASP A 55 -13.54 8.10 -10.56
C ASP A 55 -13.57 7.30 -9.24
N VAL A 56 -12.41 6.77 -8.82
CA VAL A 56 -12.23 6.03 -7.56
C VAL A 56 -11.81 6.97 -6.44
N ALA A 57 -11.06 8.03 -6.74
CA ALA A 57 -10.66 9.06 -5.79
C ALA A 57 -11.81 10.02 -5.43
N GLU A 58 -12.70 10.31 -6.38
CA GLU A 58 -13.82 11.24 -6.22
C GLU A 58 -15.00 10.64 -5.44
N GLU A 59 -15.19 9.32 -5.46
CA GLU A 59 -16.28 8.68 -4.71
C GLU A 59 -15.84 8.24 -3.31
N PRO A 60 -16.40 8.83 -2.24
CA PRO A 60 -16.00 8.50 -0.88
C PRO A 60 -16.28 7.02 -0.57
N GLY A 61 -15.27 6.24 -0.20
CA GLY A 61 -15.44 4.83 0.20
C GLY A 61 -15.07 3.81 -0.87
N LYS A 62 -14.91 4.20 -2.13
CA LYS A 62 -14.57 3.25 -3.22
C LYS A 62 -13.18 2.63 -3.03
N LEU A 63 -12.19 3.46 -2.69
CA LEU A 63 -10.83 3.00 -2.44
C LEU A 63 -10.79 2.00 -1.27
N GLU A 64 -11.47 2.33 -0.18
CA GLU A 64 -11.53 1.50 1.01
C GLU A 64 -12.23 0.18 0.72
N ALA A 65 -13.36 0.22 -0.01
CA ALA A 65 -14.03 -0.99 -0.47
C ALA A 65 -13.15 -1.82 -1.42
N PHE A 66 -12.31 -1.19 -2.23
CA PHE A 66 -11.33 -1.88 -3.07
C PHE A 66 -10.27 -2.59 -2.22
N ILE A 67 -9.64 -1.86 -1.28
CA ILE A 67 -8.63 -2.41 -0.37
C ILE A 67 -9.25 -3.55 0.46
N GLU A 68 -10.43 -3.35 1.03
CA GLU A 68 -11.12 -4.38 1.81
C GLU A 68 -11.35 -5.66 1.00
N ARG A 69 -11.87 -5.54 -0.22
CA ARG A 69 -12.07 -6.70 -1.11
C ARG A 69 -10.76 -7.40 -1.43
N TRP A 70 -9.67 -6.65 -1.59
CA TRP A 70 -8.33 -7.22 -1.79
C TRP A 70 -7.88 -8.01 -0.57
N LEU A 71 -7.93 -7.41 0.62
CA LEU A 71 -7.44 -8.00 1.87
C LEU A 71 -8.31 -9.18 2.36
N GLN A 72 -9.60 -9.19 2.03
CA GLN A 72 -10.48 -10.32 2.25
C GLN A 72 -10.03 -11.55 1.45
N ARG A 73 -9.60 -11.37 0.20
CA ARG A 73 -9.10 -12.49 -0.64
C ARG A 73 -7.79 -13.08 -0.12
N ALA A 74 -6.99 -12.29 0.61
CA ALA A 74 -5.80 -12.79 1.29
C ALA A 74 -6.12 -13.75 2.46
N ALA A 75 -7.39 -13.93 2.82
CA ALA A 75 -7.86 -14.83 3.87
C ALA A 75 -7.14 -14.58 5.21
N PHE A 76 -6.42 -15.56 5.77
CA PHE A 76 -5.67 -15.43 7.03
C PHE A 76 -4.17 -15.20 6.82
N ARG A 77 -3.73 -14.91 5.59
CA ARG A 77 -2.30 -14.72 5.30
C ARG A 77 -1.78 -13.44 5.95
N PRO A 78 -0.50 -13.44 6.39
CA PRO A 78 0.22 -12.22 6.72
C PRO A 78 0.19 -11.24 5.55
N LEU A 79 0.08 -9.96 5.86
CA LEU A 79 -0.15 -8.89 4.89
C LEU A 79 1.10 -8.01 4.73
N ARG A 80 1.40 -7.67 3.48
CA ARG A 80 2.40 -6.69 3.11
C ARG A 80 1.72 -5.52 2.43
N LEU A 81 1.65 -4.39 3.12
CA LEU A 81 0.93 -3.22 2.64
C LEU A 81 1.90 -2.07 2.38
N GLY A 82 1.69 -1.35 1.29
CA GLY A 82 2.37 -0.10 1.00
C GLY A 82 1.41 0.93 0.43
N PHE A 83 1.47 2.15 0.94
CA PHE A 83 0.63 3.25 0.51
C PHE A 83 1.51 4.48 0.29
N SER A 84 1.51 4.95 -0.95
CA SER A 84 2.32 6.08 -1.40
C SER A 84 1.45 7.15 -2.04
N THR A 85 1.86 8.41 -1.89
CA THR A 85 1.21 9.56 -2.53
C THR A 85 2.28 10.47 -3.08
N GLN A 86 2.15 10.91 -4.34
CA GLN A 86 2.98 12.01 -4.82
C GLN A 86 2.68 13.29 -4.03
N PRO A 87 3.71 14.05 -3.61
CA PRO A 87 3.51 15.37 -3.05
C PRO A 87 2.94 16.27 -4.16
N SER A 88 1.77 16.88 -3.93
CA SER A 88 1.29 17.91 -4.83
C SER A 88 2.17 19.15 -4.67
N GLU A 89 2.77 19.61 -5.78
CA GLU A 89 3.59 20.84 -5.77
C GLU A 89 2.72 22.10 -5.57
N GLU A 90 1.42 22.01 -5.87
CA GLU A 90 0.54 23.16 -6.03
C GLU A 90 -0.19 23.59 -4.75
N ASP A 91 -0.39 22.67 -3.79
CA ASP A 91 -1.14 22.95 -2.58
C ASP A 91 -0.25 22.76 -1.36
N GLY A 92 0.22 23.86 -0.78
CA GLY A 92 0.84 23.88 0.56
C GLY A 92 -0.13 23.46 1.69
N HIS A 93 -1.15 22.66 1.39
CA HIS A 93 -2.10 22.06 2.29
C HIS A 93 -1.80 20.58 2.44
N LEU A 94 -1.42 20.23 3.67
CA LEU A 94 -1.14 18.88 4.16
C LEU A 94 -2.36 17.93 4.13
N ASP A 95 -3.52 18.46 3.73
CA ASP A 95 -4.81 17.78 3.66
C ASP A 95 -5.11 17.37 2.22
N GLY A 96 -4.18 16.68 1.58
CA GLY A 96 -4.56 15.83 0.45
C GLY A 96 -5.67 14.87 0.90
N PRO A 97 -6.53 14.38 0.00
CA PRO A 97 -7.70 13.55 0.31
C PRO A 97 -7.41 12.26 1.11
N PHE A 98 -6.13 11.99 1.41
CA PHE A 98 -5.61 10.83 2.14
C PHE A 98 -5.33 11.02 3.61
N THR A 99 -5.75 12.14 4.22
CA THR A 99 -6.06 12.18 5.66
C THR A 99 -7.36 11.45 6.01
N SER A 100 -7.83 10.52 5.15
CA SER A 100 -9.03 9.74 5.43
C SER A 100 -8.75 8.79 6.59
N SER A 101 -9.38 9.07 7.73
CA SER A 101 -9.45 8.16 8.88
C SER A 101 -9.78 6.72 8.46
N ARG A 102 -10.46 6.55 7.33
CA ARG A 102 -10.93 5.29 6.76
C ARG A 102 -9.82 4.37 6.28
N LEU A 103 -8.74 4.88 5.66
CA LEU A 103 -7.60 4.02 5.32
C LEU A 103 -6.96 3.47 6.60
N CYS A 104 -6.89 4.30 7.64
CA CYS A 104 -6.42 3.86 8.94
C CYS A 104 -7.36 2.84 9.55
N ASP A 105 -8.68 3.04 9.51
CA ASP A 105 -9.65 2.03 9.96
C ASP A 105 -9.42 0.66 9.30
N VAL A 106 -9.05 0.64 8.01
CA VAL A 106 -8.67 -0.59 7.32
C VAL A 106 -7.35 -1.16 7.88
N ILE A 107 -6.30 -0.35 8.01
CA ILE A 107 -5.02 -0.78 8.61
C ILE A 107 -5.22 -1.32 10.02
N HIS A 108 -5.95 -0.60 10.90
CA HIS A 108 -6.32 -1.02 12.25
C HIS A 108 -7.03 -2.37 12.24
N ARG A 109 -8.02 -2.55 11.37
CA ARG A 109 -8.80 -3.81 11.28
C ARG A 109 -7.94 -5.01 10.90
N TYR A 110 -6.90 -4.79 10.10
CA TYR A 110 -6.01 -5.86 9.64
C TYR A 110 -4.66 -5.89 10.38
N ALA A 111 -4.45 -5.05 11.39
CA ALA A 111 -3.17 -4.85 12.09
C ALA A 111 -2.52 -6.14 12.58
N GLN A 112 -3.34 -7.07 13.09
CA GLN A 112 -2.90 -8.37 13.60
C GLN A 112 -2.25 -9.28 12.54
N ARG A 113 -2.47 -8.97 11.26
CA ARG A 113 -1.95 -9.73 10.12
C ARG A 113 -0.82 -9.01 9.40
N ILE A 114 -0.61 -7.72 9.63
CA ILE A 114 0.35 -6.93 8.87
C ILE A 114 1.77 -7.29 9.33
N GLU A 115 2.56 -7.82 8.39
CA GLU A 115 3.97 -8.14 8.60
C GLU A 115 4.91 -7.06 8.06
N TYR A 116 4.47 -6.33 7.05
CA TYR A 116 5.22 -5.24 6.42
C TYR A 116 4.27 -4.09 6.15
N LEU A 117 4.66 -2.88 6.53
CA LEU A 117 3.86 -1.67 6.34
C LEU A 117 4.73 -0.53 5.83
N GLU A 118 4.44 -0.04 4.64
CA GLU A 118 5.11 1.12 4.06
C GLU A 118 4.10 2.25 3.90
N LEU A 119 4.37 3.39 4.51
CA LEU A 119 3.49 4.54 4.51
C LEU A 119 4.29 5.79 4.19
N ASP A 120 3.84 6.53 3.21
CA ASP A 120 4.36 7.86 2.89
C ASP A 120 3.66 8.93 3.74
N PHE A 121 3.64 8.72 5.06
CA PHE A 121 3.02 9.62 6.01
C PHE A 121 4.06 10.32 6.86
N SER A 122 3.86 11.62 7.05
CA SER A 122 4.58 12.37 8.07
C SER A 122 4.23 11.82 9.46
N ARG A 123 5.14 12.02 10.42
CA ARG A 123 4.91 11.64 11.82
C ARG A 123 3.66 12.31 12.43
N HIS A 124 3.31 13.50 11.95
CA HIS A 124 2.12 14.20 12.40
C HIS A 124 0.84 13.49 11.95
N GLN A 125 0.77 13.10 10.68
CA GLN A 125 -0.35 12.35 10.12
C GLN A 125 -0.53 11.01 10.84
N MET A 126 0.55 10.27 11.10
CA MET A 126 0.45 9.01 11.84
C MET A 126 -0.20 9.16 13.23
N ARG A 127 0.12 10.23 13.95
CA ARG A 127 -0.46 10.53 15.27
C ARG A 127 -1.92 10.95 15.16
N GLN A 128 -2.24 11.82 14.20
CA GLN A 128 -3.61 12.25 13.96
C GLN A 128 -4.52 11.07 13.59
N LEU A 129 -3.97 10.11 12.85
CA LEU A 129 -4.66 8.90 12.43
C LEU A 129 -4.70 7.80 13.52
N GLY A 130 -4.10 8.05 14.69
CA GLY A 130 -4.10 7.10 15.81
C GLY A 130 -3.39 5.78 15.51
N LEU A 131 -2.50 5.75 14.52
CA LEU A 131 -1.73 4.55 14.19
C LEU A 131 -0.75 4.21 15.32
N ASP A 132 -0.25 5.22 16.05
CA ASP A 132 0.67 5.05 17.18
C ASP A 132 0.10 4.21 18.34
N SER A 133 -1.22 4.09 18.42
CA SER A 133 -1.94 3.35 19.46
C SER A 133 -2.27 1.90 19.05
N VAL A 134 -1.89 1.48 17.85
CA VAL A 134 -2.22 0.15 17.31
C VAL A 134 -1.11 -0.85 17.58
N GLU A 135 -1.51 -2.06 17.96
CA GLU A 135 -0.61 -3.19 18.07
C GLU A 135 -0.48 -3.92 16.72
N PHE A 136 0.75 -4.04 16.24
CA PHE A 136 1.09 -4.79 15.04
C PHE A 136 1.98 -6.00 15.39
N PRO A 137 1.41 -7.10 15.91
CA PRO A 137 2.19 -8.19 16.48
C PRO A 137 3.08 -8.94 15.47
N LEU A 138 2.73 -8.91 14.19
CA LEU A 138 3.49 -9.57 13.12
C LEU A 138 4.41 -8.64 12.36
N LEU A 139 4.33 -7.33 12.61
CA LEU A 139 5.12 -6.35 11.88
C LEU A 139 6.60 -6.66 12.10
N TRP A 140 7.42 -6.60 11.07
CA TRP A 140 8.88 -6.76 11.24
C TRP A 140 9.64 -5.71 10.46
N ARG A 141 8.92 -4.91 9.67
CA ARG A 141 9.44 -3.76 8.94
C ARG A 141 8.32 -2.76 8.73
N ALA A 142 8.60 -1.52 9.11
CA ALA A 142 7.84 -0.37 8.67
C ALA A 142 8.76 0.54 7.86
N THR A 143 8.23 1.27 6.89
CA THR A 143 8.95 2.35 6.21
C THR A 143 8.08 3.59 6.27
N LEU A 144 8.67 4.72 6.64
CA LEU A 144 8.00 6.01 6.74
C LEU A 144 8.77 7.03 5.92
N GLU A 145 8.24 7.43 4.78
CA GLU A 145 8.89 8.43 3.94
C GLU A 145 8.30 9.82 4.20
N ASP A 146 9.18 10.78 4.56
CA ASP A 146 8.80 12.17 4.78
C ASP A 146 9.29 13.03 3.60
N TRP A 147 8.39 13.25 2.65
CA TRP A 147 8.66 13.93 1.39
C TRP A 147 9.00 15.42 1.58
N TYR A 148 8.75 16.01 2.75
CA TYR A 148 9.14 17.39 3.06
C TYR A 148 10.65 17.57 3.19
N ARG A 149 11.41 16.48 3.28
CA ARG A 149 12.87 16.49 3.27
C ARG A 149 13.38 15.43 2.29
N PRO A 150 13.40 15.71 0.98
CA PRO A 150 13.74 14.74 -0.07
C PRO A 150 15.15 14.14 0.05
N ASN A 151 16.03 14.76 0.85
CA ASN A 151 17.37 14.23 1.16
C ASN A 151 17.46 13.53 2.53
N GLN A 152 16.33 13.30 3.22
CA GLN A 152 16.23 12.56 4.47
C GLN A 152 15.20 11.46 4.32
N MET A 153 15.57 10.37 3.64
CA MET A 153 14.79 9.14 3.70
C MET A 153 14.86 8.60 5.14
N ILE A 154 13.79 8.78 5.90
CA ILE A 154 13.72 8.29 7.27
C ILE A 154 13.33 6.80 7.25
N ARG A 155 14.30 5.90 7.07
CA ARG A 155 14.03 4.47 7.20
C ARG A 155 13.86 4.09 8.67
N VAL A 156 12.60 4.02 9.11
CA VAL A 156 12.26 3.55 10.46
C VAL A 156 12.22 2.03 10.48
N LEU A 157 13.37 1.38 10.63
CA LEU A 157 13.42 -0.07 10.79
C LEU A 157 12.81 -0.48 12.14
N TRP A 158 11.59 -1.00 12.10
CA TRP A 158 10.90 -1.56 13.26
C TRP A 158 11.38 -2.98 13.54
N ARG A 159 11.78 -3.28 14.78
CA ARG A 159 11.96 -4.65 15.26
C ARG A 159 11.18 -4.81 16.56
N SER A 160 10.06 -5.53 16.47
CA SER A 160 9.33 -6.22 17.54
C SER A 160 9.25 -5.49 18.89
N SER A 161 8.16 -4.74 19.10
CA SER A 161 7.60 -4.44 20.43
C SER A 161 6.09 -4.21 20.29
N ALA A 162 5.28 -4.59 21.27
CA ALA A 162 3.83 -4.75 21.15
C ALA A 162 3.03 -3.51 20.68
N THR A 163 3.60 -2.31 20.69
CA THR A 163 2.93 -1.06 20.28
C THR A 163 3.92 -0.18 19.49
N LEU A 164 3.44 0.89 18.84
CA LEU A 164 4.28 1.86 18.11
C LEU A 164 5.00 2.98 18.92
N PRO A 165 5.09 3.03 20.27
CA PRO A 165 5.51 4.26 20.94
C PRO A 165 7.03 4.51 20.92
N ASN A 166 7.86 3.50 20.60
CA ASN A 166 9.32 3.60 20.72
C ASN A 166 10.03 3.52 19.35
N PHE A 167 9.92 4.59 18.57
CA PHE A 167 10.67 4.73 17.32
C PHE A 167 12.16 4.98 17.61
N THR A 168 13.04 4.10 17.13
CA THR A 168 14.44 4.45 16.91
C THR A 168 14.58 4.82 15.44
N ILE A 169 14.72 6.12 15.16
CA ILE A 169 14.92 6.63 13.81
C ILE A 169 16.37 6.35 13.42
N TYR A 170 16.56 5.52 12.39
CA TYR A 170 17.86 5.42 11.73
C TYR A 170 17.81 6.32 10.50
N THR A 171 18.42 7.50 10.58
CA THR A 171 18.71 8.29 9.38
C THR A 171 19.86 7.60 8.65
N VAL A 172 19.60 7.10 7.45
CA VAL A 172 20.66 6.60 6.56
C VAL A 172 21.12 7.81 5.75
N TYR A 173 22.37 8.24 5.97
CA TYR A 173 23.02 9.33 5.24
C TYR A 173 23.64 8.81 3.94
#